data_AF-V2HC99-F1
#
_entry.id   AF-V2HC99-F1
#
_cell.length_a   1.000
_cell.length_b   1.000
_cell.length_c   1.000
_cell.angle_alpha   90.00
_cell.angle_beta   90.00
_cell.angle_gamma   90.00
#
_symmetry.space_group_name_H-M   'P 1'
#
loop_
_entity.id
_entity.type
_entity.pdbx_description
1 polymer ?
#
loop_
_entity_poly.entity_id
_entity_poly.type
_entity_poly.pdbx_seq_one_letter_code
_entity_poly.pdbx_strand_id
1 'polypeptide(L)'
;QRGPWRGTGAELRSDAWAMVRAGEGLLLSTTARPRASGTVMNMAEAIALLKGAQRTAERLSIAAQTQTALPLTANEVFEPLLTMVEPEQDGHYEDTVNGQDAKQPDGKPVERFAEPLLVAEAPTSIAVSSQETTAVYSGRHLHGTLQSDWQMTAGKTIAMAAAQGVSLFVQRNGLKAVAANGPLSVQAHGGAMSILADKEVVVTSSNEAVELLAQQKVVLHGAESRIVLDGGTITFETPGIFEVKGAGHPFSAGASNAAEIPALPFGAVTSTNALELYYRYDDMKPVVGAPYRIAFADGTTLSGNLDEQGYARIDNPPASGTVFFGYDSREPFSVDDRAPNTLKGFAPASPEDAKAALDRYIAQEKEYLEDNYFPDEIAAMDEGLDEFEDMINDYEYEGEVETPVMDEDSSDDHKEIMLGEASAEEGAA
;
A
#
# COMPACT_ATOMS: atom_id res chain seq x y z
N GLN A 1 -24.10 -61.11 69.64
CA GLN A 1 -24.80 -61.10 68.35
C GLN A 1 -23.75 -61.10 67.24
N ARG A 2 -23.94 -61.87 66.17
CA ARG A 2 -23.06 -61.85 64.99
C ARG A 2 -23.35 -60.57 64.21
N GLY A 3 -22.31 -59.83 63.79
CA GLY A 3 -22.49 -58.62 62.98
C GLY A 3 -23.17 -58.89 61.63
N PRO A 4 -23.63 -57.84 60.93
CA PRO A 4 -24.27 -57.98 59.62
C PRO A 4 -23.31 -58.64 58.62
N TRP A 5 -23.89 -59.35 57.63
CA TRP A 5 -23.14 -59.95 56.53
C TRP A 5 -22.40 -58.87 55.72
N ARG A 6 -21.09 -59.05 55.51
CA ARG A 6 -20.22 -58.08 54.83
C ARG A 6 -19.78 -58.49 53.41
N GLY A 7 -20.02 -59.74 53.01
CA GLY A 7 -19.64 -60.26 51.69
C GLY A 7 -18.94 -61.62 51.72
N THR A 8 -18.57 -62.12 50.53
CA THR A 8 -17.76 -63.32 50.32
C THR A 8 -16.67 -63.01 49.30
N GLY A 9 -15.43 -63.41 49.60
CA GLY A 9 -14.27 -63.15 48.77
C GLY A 9 -13.04 -62.88 49.62
N ALA A 10 -12.02 -62.28 49.02
CA ALA A 10 -10.88 -61.71 49.72
C ALA A 10 -11.05 -60.18 49.82
N GLU A 11 -10.94 -59.62 51.02
CA GLU A 11 -10.95 -58.17 51.26
C GLU A 11 -9.61 -57.78 51.90
N LEU A 12 -8.90 -56.85 51.26
CA LEU A 12 -7.76 -56.15 51.86
C LEU A 12 -8.23 -54.74 52.25
N ARG A 13 -8.30 -54.47 53.56
CA ARG A 13 -8.72 -53.17 54.10
C ARG A 13 -7.63 -52.59 55.01
N SER A 14 -7.34 -51.30 54.82
CA SER A 14 -6.55 -50.48 55.74
C SER A 14 -7.17 -49.09 55.81
N ASP A 15 -7.14 -48.45 56.98
CA ASP A 15 -7.47 -47.01 57.11
C ASP A 15 -6.24 -46.12 56.81
N ALA A 16 -5.05 -46.74 56.73
CA ALA A 16 -3.81 -46.11 56.31
C ALA A 16 -3.48 -46.50 54.86
N TRP A 17 -2.21 -46.34 54.45
CA TRP A 17 -1.76 -46.71 53.12
C TRP A 17 -1.83 -48.23 52.88
N ALA A 18 -2.22 -48.59 51.65
CA ALA A 18 -2.02 -49.91 51.08
C ALA A 18 -1.11 -49.76 49.85
N MET A 19 -0.01 -50.49 49.82
CA MET A 19 0.96 -50.45 48.73
C MET A 19 1.05 -51.83 48.09
N VAL A 20 0.71 -51.93 46.80
CA VAL A 20 0.95 -53.12 45.98
C VAL A 20 2.07 -52.79 45.00
N ARG A 21 3.22 -53.44 45.16
CA ARG A 21 4.37 -53.30 44.26
C ARG A 21 4.70 -54.68 43.71
N ALA A 22 4.59 -54.84 42.40
CA ALA A 22 4.90 -56.10 41.72
C ALA A 22 6.04 -55.86 40.72
N GLY A 23 7.25 -56.26 41.09
CA GLY A 23 8.47 -56.01 40.31
C GLY A 23 8.52 -56.76 38.98
N GLU A 24 7.77 -57.86 38.85
CA GLU A 24 7.63 -58.65 37.62
C GLU A 24 6.29 -58.37 36.91
N GLY A 25 5.54 -57.34 37.33
CA GLY A 25 4.24 -56.96 36.78
C GLY A 25 3.02 -57.45 37.59
N LEU A 26 1.84 -56.94 37.24
CA LEU A 26 0.56 -57.13 37.94
C LEU A 26 -0.58 -57.38 36.96
N LEU A 27 -1.31 -58.48 37.15
CA LEU A 27 -2.56 -58.79 36.46
C LEU A 27 -3.76 -58.52 37.39
N LEU A 28 -4.67 -57.66 36.95
CA LEU A 28 -5.92 -57.32 37.65
C LEU A 28 -7.10 -57.82 36.83
N SER A 29 -7.56 -59.05 37.14
CA SER A 29 -8.58 -59.74 36.38
C SER A 29 -9.88 -59.94 37.14
N THR A 30 -11.01 -59.85 36.43
CA THR A 30 -12.31 -60.39 36.88
C THR A 30 -12.75 -61.63 36.09
N THR A 31 -11.88 -62.16 35.23
CA THR A 31 -12.11 -63.41 34.50
C THR A 31 -11.98 -64.59 35.45
N ALA A 32 -13.03 -65.41 35.55
CA ALA A 32 -13.07 -66.50 36.51
C ALA A 32 -12.10 -67.64 36.17
N ARG A 33 -11.38 -68.13 37.17
CA ARG A 33 -10.64 -69.41 37.15
C ARG A 33 -11.21 -70.36 38.21
N PRO A 34 -12.30 -71.09 37.93
CA PRO A 34 -12.94 -71.96 38.90
C PRO A 34 -11.96 -73.00 39.46
N ARG A 35 -11.94 -73.16 40.79
CA ARG A 35 -11.02 -74.07 41.48
C ARG A 35 -9.53 -73.80 41.16
N ALA A 36 -9.17 -72.54 40.85
CA ALA A 36 -7.82 -72.16 40.45
C ALA A 36 -7.29 -73.00 39.27
N SER A 37 -8.16 -73.30 38.29
CA SER A 37 -7.77 -74.01 37.07
C SER A 37 -6.82 -73.18 36.21
N GLY A 38 -5.77 -73.82 35.69
CA GLY A 38 -4.74 -73.16 34.89
C GLY A 38 -3.62 -72.58 35.75
N THR A 39 -2.70 -71.86 35.12
CA THR A 39 -1.60 -71.16 35.80
C THR A 39 -2.08 -69.84 36.41
N VAL A 40 -1.30 -69.28 37.34
CA VAL A 40 -1.61 -68.00 37.99
C VAL A 40 -1.65 -66.84 36.99
N MET A 41 -0.86 -66.92 35.91
CA MET A 41 -0.73 -65.90 34.88
C MET A 41 -1.47 -66.26 33.58
N ASN A 42 -2.40 -67.22 33.61
CA ASN A 42 -3.21 -67.51 32.43
C ASN A 42 -4.09 -66.30 32.09
N MET A 43 -3.74 -65.60 31.01
CA MET A 43 -4.34 -64.36 30.54
C MET A 43 -4.80 -64.44 29.07
N ALA A 44 -5.16 -65.64 28.59
CA ALA A 44 -5.55 -65.88 27.20
C ALA A 44 -6.64 -64.91 26.69
N GLU A 45 -7.61 -64.57 27.54
CA GLU A 45 -8.68 -63.62 27.25
C GLU A 45 -8.14 -62.20 27.05
N ALA A 46 -7.19 -61.75 27.87
CA ALA A 46 -6.56 -60.44 27.73
C ALA A 46 -5.72 -60.36 26.44
N ILE A 47 -4.95 -61.41 26.13
CA ILE A 47 -4.18 -61.50 24.89
C ILE A 47 -5.10 -61.43 23.66
N ALA A 48 -6.23 -62.14 23.70
CA ALA A 48 -7.21 -62.10 22.62
C ALA A 48 -7.80 -60.69 22.42
N LEU A 49 -8.06 -59.95 23.50
CA LEU A 49 -8.50 -58.56 23.43
C LEU A 49 -7.42 -57.64 22.84
N LEU A 50 -6.15 -57.78 23.24
CA LEU A 50 -5.03 -57.02 22.67
C LEU A 50 -4.87 -57.28 21.15
N LYS A 51 -4.94 -58.55 20.71
CA LYS A 51 -4.95 -58.91 19.28
C LYS A 51 -6.15 -58.34 18.53
N GLY A 52 -7.31 -58.26 19.19
CA GLY A 52 -8.51 -57.61 18.63
C GLY A 52 -8.32 -56.11 18.45
N ALA A 53 -7.71 -55.44 19.43
CA ALA A 53 -7.39 -54.03 19.39
C ALA A 53 -6.37 -53.72 18.28
N GLN A 54 -5.27 -54.47 18.21
CA GLN A 54 -4.25 -54.31 17.16
C GLN A 54 -4.87 -54.36 15.76
N ARG A 55 -5.59 -55.44 15.43
CA ARG A 55 -6.25 -55.61 14.12
C ARG A 55 -7.21 -54.47 13.79
N THR A 56 -7.93 -53.97 14.78
CA THR A 56 -8.89 -52.87 14.60
C THR A 56 -8.14 -51.56 14.30
N ALA A 57 -7.09 -51.25 15.07
CA ALA A 57 -6.29 -50.06 14.92
C ALA A 57 -5.49 -50.05 13.61
N GLU A 58 -4.92 -51.18 13.20
CA GLU A 58 -4.20 -51.35 11.93
C GLU A 58 -5.11 -51.10 10.73
N ARG A 59 -6.29 -51.75 10.71
CA ARG A 59 -7.27 -51.58 9.63
C ARG A 59 -7.69 -50.13 9.47
N LEU A 60 -7.96 -49.44 10.58
CA LEU A 60 -8.36 -48.03 10.55
C LEU A 60 -7.20 -47.11 10.14
N SER A 61 -5.98 -47.40 10.59
CA SER A 61 -4.77 -46.65 10.19
C SER A 61 -4.50 -46.76 8.69
N ILE A 62 -4.65 -47.96 8.10
CA ILE A 62 -4.51 -48.17 6.64
C ILE A 62 -5.59 -47.39 5.88
N ALA A 63 -6.84 -47.45 6.35
CA ALA A 63 -7.95 -46.72 5.73
C ALA A 63 -7.73 -45.19 5.78
N ALA A 64 -7.25 -44.67 6.91
CA ALA A 64 -6.93 -43.26 7.09
C ALA A 64 -5.84 -42.81 6.12
N GLN A 65 -4.73 -43.56 6.03
CA GLN A 65 -3.63 -43.25 5.11
C GLN A 65 -4.05 -43.25 3.65
N THR A 66 -4.92 -44.19 3.26
CA THR A 66 -5.46 -44.26 1.89
C THR A 66 -6.24 -42.99 1.53
N GLN A 67 -6.80 -42.29 2.52
CA GLN A 67 -7.55 -41.04 2.39
C GLN A 67 -6.75 -39.83 2.88
N THR A 68 -5.41 -39.92 2.82
CA THR A 68 -4.43 -38.87 3.16
C THR A 68 -4.48 -38.31 4.59
N ALA A 69 -5.23 -38.95 5.49
CA ALA A 69 -5.20 -38.65 6.91
C ALA A 69 -3.92 -39.20 7.58
N LEU A 70 -3.57 -38.68 8.76
CA LEU A 70 -2.38 -39.13 9.48
C LEU A 70 -2.53 -40.58 9.94
N PRO A 71 -1.47 -41.41 9.85
CA PRO A 71 -1.48 -42.76 10.40
C PRO A 71 -1.57 -42.77 11.92
N LEU A 72 -2.11 -43.86 12.46
CA LEU A 72 -2.03 -44.16 13.90
C LEU A 72 -0.65 -44.75 14.23
N THR A 73 0.38 -43.92 14.33
CA THR A 73 1.78 -44.35 14.53
C THR A 73 1.99 -45.13 15.82
N ALA A 74 1.19 -44.87 16.85
CA ALA A 74 1.21 -45.61 18.11
C ALA A 74 0.79 -47.09 17.97
N ASN A 75 0.31 -47.55 16.80
CA ASN A 75 0.03 -48.98 16.58
C ASN A 75 1.27 -49.87 16.76
N GLU A 76 2.48 -49.32 16.57
CA GLU A 76 3.75 -50.02 16.78
C GLU A 76 3.92 -50.54 18.21
N VAL A 77 3.14 -50.06 19.19
CA VAL A 77 3.20 -50.54 20.59
C VAL A 77 2.61 -51.94 20.77
N PHE A 78 1.74 -52.42 19.87
CA PHE A 78 1.05 -53.70 20.06
C PHE A 78 1.99 -54.89 19.96
N GLU A 79 2.91 -54.90 19.00
CA GLU A 79 3.84 -56.01 18.78
C GLU A 79 4.71 -56.29 20.02
N PRO A 80 5.49 -55.34 20.55
CA PRO A 80 6.29 -55.59 21.75
C PRO A 80 5.42 -55.93 22.96
N LEU A 81 4.23 -55.33 23.11
CA LEU A 81 3.32 -55.68 24.20
C LEU A 81 2.84 -57.14 24.10
N LEU A 82 2.53 -57.63 22.91
CA LEU A 82 2.10 -59.01 22.69
C LEU A 82 3.26 -59.98 22.92
N THR A 83 4.46 -59.68 22.42
CA THR A 83 5.67 -60.49 22.68
C THR A 83 5.92 -60.66 24.18
N MET A 84 5.73 -59.61 24.98
CA MET A 84 5.94 -59.64 26.43
C MET A 84 4.93 -60.48 27.22
N VAL A 85 3.77 -60.81 26.64
CA VAL A 85 2.68 -61.53 27.33
C VAL A 85 2.37 -62.89 26.71
N GLU A 86 2.84 -63.15 25.49
CA GLU A 86 2.57 -64.39 24.77
C GLU A 86 3.51 -65.52 25.21
N PRO A 87 2.98 -66.66 25.70
CA PRO A 87 3.82 -67.74 26.21
C PRO A 87 4.63 -68.45 25.13
N GLU A 88 4.18 -68.38 23.88
CA GLU A 88 4.92 -68.90 22.72
C GLU A 88 6.06 -67.96 22.28
N GLN A 89 6.13 -66.76 22.87
CA GLN A 89 7.18 -65.76 22.68
C GLN A 89 7.91 -65.52 24.01
N ASP A 90 8.08 -64.28 24.47
CA ASP A 90 8.86 -63.97 25.69
C ASP A 90 8.00 -64.03 26.98
N GLY A 91 6.68 -64.19 26.86
CA GLY A 91 5.71 -64.23 27.96
C GLY A 91 5.70 -65.53 28.77
N HIS A 92 6.85 -66.19 28.93
CA HIS A 92 6.97 -67.45 29.68
C HIS A 92 8.23 -67.52 30.53
N TYR A 93 8.19 -68.38 31.55
CA TYR A 93 9.36 -68.70 32.36
C TYR A 93 10.39 -69.47 31.54
N GLU A 94 11.68 -69.34 31.88
CA GLU A 94 12.69 -70.29 31.39
C GLU A 94 12.25 -71.74 31.70
N ASP A 95 12.68 -72.70 30.87
CA ASP A 95 12.31 -74.12 30.96
C ASP A 95 12.43 -74.71 32.39
N THR A 96 13.32 -74.18 33.22
CA THR A 96 13.47 -74.61 34.61
C THR A 96 13.57 -73.42 35.55
N VAL A 97 12.69 -73.38 36.56
CA VAL A 97 12.68 -72.35 37.60
C VAL A 97 12.87 -73.02 38.96
N ASN A 98 13.89 -72.61 39.72
CA ASN A 98 14.21 -73.18 41.04
C ASN A 98 14.34 -74.72 41.05
N GLY A 99 14.84 -75.30 39.95
CA GLY A 99 15.01 -76.74 39.78
C GLY A 99 13.73 -77.51 39.45
N GLN A 100 12.63 -76.83 39.10
CA GLN A 100 11.38 -77.42 38.65
C GLN A 100 11.13 -77.09 37.17
N ASP A 101 10.60 -78.05 36.42
CA ASP A 101 10.19 -77.85 35.02
C ASP A 101 9.04 -76.84 34.96
N ALA A 102 9.22 -75.76 34.19
CA ALA A 102 8.25 -74.67 34.05
C ALA A 102 7.29 -74.94 32.88
N LYS A 103 6.75 -76.15 32.83
CA LYS A 103 5.82 -76.62 31.80
C LYS A 103 4.49 -77.03 32.39
N GLN A 104 3.44 -76.69 31.67
CA GLN A 104 2.08 -77.13 31.94
C GLN A 104 1.94 -78.64 31.62
N PRO A 105 0.90 -79.33 32.14
CA PRO A 105 0.69 -80.75 31.88
C PRO A 105 0.55 -81.13 30.40
N ASP A 106 0.18 -80.18 29.53
CA ASP A 106 0.08 -80.36 28.08
C ASP A 106 1.40 -80.04 27.33
N GLY A 107 2.48 -79.77 28.07
CA GLY A 107 3.82 -79.47 27.54
C GLY A 107 4.05 -78.01 27.15
N LYS A 108 3.04 -77.15 27.28
CA LYS A 108 3.19 -75.70 27.01
C LYS A 108 4.00 -75.02 28.11
N PRO A 109 4.69 -73.91 27.80
CA PRO A 109 5.41 -73.17 28.81
C PRO A 109 4.45 -72.50 29.80
N VAL A 110 4.90 -72.28 31.03
CA VAL A 110 4.15 -71.56 32.06
C VAL A 110 4.30 -70.05 31.86
N GLU A 111 3.18 -69.34 31.87
CA GLU A 111 3.08 -67.93 31.54
C GLU A 111 3.70 -67.01 32.61
N ARG A 112 4.33 -65.92 32.17
CA ARG A 112 4.72 -64.75 32.99
C ARG A 112 4.71 -63.50 32.12
N PHE A 113 4.85 -62.32 32.72
CA PHE A 113 5.25 -61.16 31.95
C PHE A 113 6.77 -61.19 31.69
N ALA A 114 7.18 -60.90 30.46
CA ALA A 114 8.60 -60.73 30.13
C ALA A 114 9.17 -59.49 30.83
N GLU A 115 8.40 -58.40 30.86
CA GLU A 115 8.72 -57.12 31.50
C GLU A 115 7.66 -56.71 32.54
N PRO A 116 7.92 -55.74 33.43
CA PRO A 116 6.96 -55.29 34.44
C PRO A 116 5.75 -54.56 33.82
N LEU A 117 4.67 -55.30 33.55
CA LEU A 117 3.43 -54.79 32.98
C LEU A 117 2.32 -54.67 34.04
N LEU A 118 1.40 -53.72 33.83
CA LEU A 118 0.09 -53.72 34.51
C LEU A 118 -0.97 -54.04 33.46
N VAL A 119 -1.61 -55.19 33.57
CA VAL A 119 -2.75 -55.57 32.73
C VAL A 119 -3.99 -55.58 33.61
N ALA A 120 -5.04 -54.87 33.18
CA ALA A 120 -6.34 -54.88 33.83
C ALA A 120 -7.40 -55.26 32.82
N GLU A 121 -8.11 -56.35 33.07
CA GLU A 121 -9.13 -56.87 32.17
C GLU A 121 -10.38 -57.34 32.90
N ALA A 122 -11.51 -57.22 32.21
CA ALA A 122 -12.79 -57.72 32.65
C ALA A 122 -13.57 -58.28 31.45
N PRO A 123 -14.30 -59.39 31.62
CA PRO A 123 -15.15 -59.92 30.55
C PRO A 123 -16.37 -59.05 30.27
N THR A 124 -16.68 -58.06 31.13
CA THR A 124 -17.88 -57.23 31.02
C THR A 124 -17.56 -55.74 30.93
N SER A 125 -17.04 -55.13 32.00
CA SER A 125 -16.82 -53.69 32.06
C SER A 125 -15.74 -53.33 33.08
N ILE A 126 -15.02 -52.24 32.81
CA ILE A 126 -14.08 -51.61 33.74
C ILE A 126 -14.59 -50.19 33.98
N ALA A 127 -14.72 -49.80 35.25
CA ALA A 127 -15.11 -48.44 35.63
C ALA A 127 -13.95 -47.75 36.34
N VAL A 128 -13.63 -46.52 35.93
CA VAL A 128 -12.63 -45.66 36.57
C VAL A 128 -13.32 -44.34 36.91
N SER A 129 -13.39 -44.00 38.20
CA SER A 129 -14.15 -42.85 38.69
C SER A 129 -13.44 -42.16 39.86
N SER A 130 -13.57 -40.83 39.91
CA SER A 130 -13.12 -39.96 41.02
C SER A 130 -14.17 -38.88 41.26
N GLN A 131 -14.33 -38.41 42.50
CA GLN A 131 -15.23 -37.29 42.80
C GLN A 131 -14.64 -35.94 42.38
N GLU A 132 -13.32 -35.85 42.34
CA GLU A 132 -12.59 -34.65 41.98
C GLU A 132 -11.94 -34.88 40.61
N THR A 133 -10.67 -35.26 40.59
CA THR A 133 -9.87 -35.36 39.37
C THR A 133 -9.45 -36.79 39.10
N THR A 134 -9.50 -37.18 37.83
CA THR A 134 -8.80 -38.34 37.28
C THR A 134 -7.77 -37.83 36.28
N ALA A 135 -6.49 -38.11 36.50
CA ALA A 135 -5.41 -37.75 35.59
C ALA A 135 -4.87 -39.01 34.90
N VAL A 136 -4.64 -38.92 33.59
CA VAL A 136 -4.03 -39.98 32.77
C VAL A 136 -2.86 -39.35 32.02
N TYR A 137 -1.67 -39.92 32.18
CA TYR A 137 -0.44 -39.43 31.55
C TYR A 137 0.37 -40.62 31.03
N SER A 138 0.97 -40.46 29.87
CA SER A 138 1.92 -41.39 29.29
C SER A 138 3.12 -40.62 28.77
N GLY A 139 4.34 -41.08 29.06
CA GLY A 139 5.56 -40.45 28.57
C GLY A 139 5.80 -40.62 27.07
N ARG A 140 4.99 -41.44 26.38
CA ARG A 140 5.06 -41.67 24.94
C ARG A 140 3.70 -41.55 24.28
N HIS A 141 2.89 -42.60 24.37
CA HIS A 141 1.60 -42.69 23.69
C HIS A 141 0.48 -43.02 24.66
N LEU A 142 -0.65 -42.34 24.54
CA LEU A 142 -1.94 -42.81 25.05
C LEU A 142 -2.72 -43.35 23.85
N HIS A 143 -2.96 -44.66 23.83
CA HIS A 143 -3.59 -45.33 22.69
C HIS A 143 -4.89 -46.00 23.14
N GLY A 144 -6.00 -45.60 22.53
CA GLY A 144 -7.32 -46.15 22.82
C GLY A 144 -7.94 -46.75 21.56
N THR A 145 -8.28 -48.03 21.61
CA THR A 145 -8.94 -48.73 20.51
C THR A 145 -10.29 -49.25 20.95
N LEU A 146 -11.33 -48.93 20.17
CA LEU A 146 -12.71 -49.32 20.43
C LEU A 146 -13.28 -49.97 19.17
N GLN A 147 -14.12 -50.99 19.36
CA GLN A 147 -14.80 -51.66 18.24
C GLN A 147 -16.18 -51.06 17.92
N SER A 148 -16.72 -50.27 18.84
CA SER A 148 -17.95 -49.49 18.66
C SER A 148 -17.62 -47.99 18.78
N ASP A 149 -18.23 -47.29 19.73
CA ASP A 149 -18.21 -45.83 19.78
C ASP A 149 -17.27 -45.30 20.86
N TRP A 150 -16.56 -44.22 20.54
CA TRP A 150 -15.92 -43.39 21.54
C TRP A 150 -16.80 -42.19 21.85
N GLN A 151 -17.26 -42.09 23.09
CA GLN A 151 -18.02 -40.95 23.58
C GLN A 151 -17.17 -40.10 24.52
N MET A 152 -17.03 -38.81 24.20
CA MET A 152 -16.35 -37.82 25.04
C MET A 152 -17.37 -36.75 25.41
N THR A 153 -17.58 -36.53 26.70
CA THR A 153 -18.54 -35.54 27.20
C THR A 153 -17.91 -34.76 28.33
N ALA A 154 -18.09 -33.44 28.32
CA ALA A 154 -17.73 -32.56 29.42
C ALA A 154 -18.93 -31.69 29.77
N GLY A 155 -19.20 -31.48 31.06
CA GLY A 155 -20.23 -30.54 31.51
C GLY A 155 -19.88 -29.07 31.23
N LYS A 156 -18.64 -28.80 30.78
CA LYS A 156 -18.14 -27.48 30.39
C LYS A 156 -17.43 -27.57 29.04
N THR A 157 -16.11 -27.78 29.03
CA THR A 157 -15.28 -27.65 27.83
C THR A 157 -14.54 -28.95 27.54
N ILE A 158 -14.51 -29.35 26.26
CA ILE A 158 -13.51 -30.27 25.71
C ILE A 158 -12.47 -29.41 25.01
N ALA A 159 -11.22 -29.41 25.50
CA ALA A 159 -10.10 -28.71 24.88
C ALA A 159 -9.07 -29.73 24.36
N MET A 160 -8.62 -29.56 23.12
CA MET A 160 -7.63 -30.42 22.48
C MET A 160 -6.50 -29.55 21.94
N ALA A 161 -5.26 -29.86 22.33
CA ALA A 161 -4.06 -29.18 21.84
C ALA A 161 -3.02 -30.23 21.46
N ALA A 162 -2.46 -30.10 20.26
CA ALA A 162 -1.41 -30.97 19.75
C ALA A 162 -0.29 -30.12 19.17
N ALA A 163 0.97 -30.45 19.50
CA ALA A 163 2.13 -29.69 19.04
C ALA A 163 2.45 -29.89 17.55
N GLN A 164 2.08 -31.05 16.99
CA GLN A 164 2.39 -31.41 15.60
C GLN A 164 1.17 -31.40 14.69
N GLY A 165 0.01 -31.86 15.15
CA GLY A 165 -1.20 -31.84 14.36
C GLY A 165 -2.36 -32.63 14.97
N VAL A 166 -3.54 -32.41 14.41
CA VAL A 166 -4.77 -33.16 14.68
C VAL A 166 -5.28 -33.70 13.35
N SER A 167 -5.57 -34.99 13.27
CA SER A 167 -6.17 -35.61 12.09
C SER A 167 -7.49 -36.28 12.47
N LEU A 168 -8.56 -35.90 11.77
CA LEU A 168 -9.91 -36.44 11.97
C LEU A 168 -10.29 -37.22 10.72
N PHE A 169 -10.40 -38.54 10.84
CA PHE A 169 -10.77 -39.43 9.75
C PHE A 169 -12.04 -40.20 10.10
N VAL A 170 -12.99 -40.23 9.17
CA VAL A 170 -14.25 -40.96 9.31
C VAL A 170 -14.45 -41.81 8.07
N GLN A 171 -14.43 -43.14 8.23
CA GLN A 171 -14.54 -44.06 7.10
C GLN A 171 -15.95 -44.10 6.48
N ARG A 172 -17.00 -43.91 7.30
CA ARG A 172 -18.42 -43.99 6.91
C ARG A 172 -19.25 -43.00 7.71
N ASN A 173 -20.36 -42.53 7.14
CA ASN A 173 -21.33 -41.61 7.75
C ASN A 173 -20.90 -40.12 7.88
N GLY A 174 -19.65 -39.78 7.56
CA GLY A 174 -19.18 -38.39 7.45
C GLY A 174 -18.86 -37.69 8.78
N LEU A 175 -18.30 -36.49 8.69
CA LEU A 175 -17.94 -35.64 9.83
C LEU A 175 -19.02 -34.56 10.02
N LYS A 176 -19.52 -34.41 11.25
CA LYS A 176 -20.51 -33.40 11.60
C LYS A 176 -20.00 -32.54 12.77
N ALA A 177 -19.85 -31.24 12.53
CA ALA A 177 -19.52 -30.24 13.55
C ALA A 177 -20.68 -29.24 13.67
N VAL A 178 -21.23 -29.10 14.87
CA VAL A 178 -22.40 -28.24 15.12
C VAL A 178 -22.19 -27.45 16.41
N ALA A 179 -22.26 -26.13 16.30
CA ALA A 179 -22.46 -25.24 17.45
C ALA A 179 -23.96 -24.94 17.56
N ALA A 180 -24.60 -25.39 18.64
CA ALA A 180 -26.03 -25.11 18.85
C ALA A 180 -26.28 -23.62 19.15
N ASN A 181 -25.33 -22.98 19.84
CA ASN A 181 -25.29 -21.56 20.11
C ASN A 181 -23.85 -21.07 19.96
N GLY A 182 -23.69 -19.78 19.65
CA GLY A 182 -22.38 -19.19 19.39
C GLY A 182 -21.81 -19.56 18.01
N PRO A 183 -20.67 -18.95 17.62
CA PRO A 183 -20.10 -19.14 16.29
C PRO A 183 -19.36 -20.47 16.16
N LEU A 184 -19.38 -21.04 14.95
CA LEU A 184 -18.42 -22.05 14.52
C LEU A 184 -17.30 -21.36 13.74
N SER A 185 -16.06 -21.42 14.24
CA SER A 185 -14.89 -20.83 13.59
C SER A 185 -13.87 -21.90 13.20
N VAL A 186 -13.42 -21.87 11.94
CA VAL A 186 -12.31 -22.69 11.43
C VAL A 186 -11.28 -21.72 10.86
N GLN A 187 -10.01 -21.82 11.29
CA GLN A 187 -8.98 -20.84 10.95
C GLN A 187 -7.64 -21.55 10.69
N ALA A 188 -6.88 -21.04 9.72
CA ALA A 188 -5.49 -21.40 9.47
C ALA A 188 -4.65 -20.11 9.40
N HIS A 189 -3.79 -19.88 10.39
CA HIS A 189 -3.04 -18.62 10.51
C HIS A 189 -1.71 -18.61 9.77
N GLY A 190 -0.98 -19.73 9.82
CA GLY A 190 0.35 -19.86 9.19
C GLY A 190 0.35 -20.70 7.91
N GLY A 191 -0.78 -21.26 7.52
CA GLY A 191 -0.89 -22.19 6.38
C GLY A 191 -2.17 -21.98 5.59
N ALA A 192 -2.25 -22.63 4.43
CA ALA A 192 -3.42 -22.58 3.57
C ALA A 192 -4.60 -23.38 4.15
N MET A 193 -5.81 -22.91 3.90
CA MET A 193 -7.04 -23.65 4.13
C MET A 193 -7.55 -24.22 2.80
N SER A 194 -7.95 -25.49 2.79
CA SER A 194 -8.54 -26.15 1.62
C SER A 194 -9.83 -26.87 2.02
N ILE A 195 -10.89 -26.69 1.21
CA ILE A 195 -12.18 -27.37 1.35
C ILE A 195 -12.47 -28.03 0.00
N LEU A 196 -12.55 -29.36 0.00
CA LEU A 196 -12.71 -30.17 -1.21
C LEU A 196 -13.87 -31.14 -1.03
N ALA A 197 -14.69 -31.28 -2.07
CA ALA A 197 -15.74 -32.28 -2.15
C ALA A 197 -15.80 -32.87 -3.56
N ASP A 198 -15.97 -34.19 -3.67
CA ASP A 198 -16.16 -34.88 -4.96
C ASP A 198 -17.49 -34.51 -5.64
N LYS A 199 -18.47 -34.08 -4.84
CA LYS A 199 -19.78 -33.64 -5.31
C LYS A 199 -19.91 -32.13 -5.23
N GLU A 200 -20.57 -31.65 -4.19
CA GLU A 200 -20.97 -30.26 -4.06
C GLU A 200 -20.44 -29.68 -2.74
N VAL A 201 -20.06 -28.40 -2.80
CA VAL A 201 -19.83 -27.56 -1.64
C VAL A 201 -20.93 -26.51 -1.61
N VAL A 202 -21.81 -26.57 -0.61
CA VAL A 202 -22.89 -25.59 -0.40
C VAL A 202 -22.51 -24.67 0.75
N VAL A 203 -22.44 -23.37 0.48
CA VAL A 203 -22.25 -22.32 1.50
C VAL A 203 -23.52 -21.49 1.56
N THR A 204 -24.16 -21.42 2.72
CA THR A 204 -25.44 -20.73 2.89
C THR A 204 -25.46 -19.95 4.20
N SER A 205 -25.86 -18.68 4.10
CA SER A 205 -26.35 -17.90 5.23
C SER A 205 -27.86 -17.76 5.07
N SER A 206 -28.64 -18.19 6.06
CA SER A 206 -30.11 -18.20 5.95
C SER A 206 -30.74 -16.83 6.21
N ASN A 207 -30.05 -15.95 6.94
CA ASN A 207 -30.62 -14.69 7.42
C ASN A 207 -29.81 -13.45 7.00
N GLU A 208 -28.49 -13.57 6.93
CA GLU A 208 -27.59 -12.43 6.73
C GLU A 208 -26.79 -12.61 5.43
N ALA A 209 -25.47 -12.49 5.47
CA ALA A 209 -24.61 -12.48 4.29
C ALA A 209 -23.68 -13.69 4.22
N VAL A 210 -23.21 -13.98 3.00
CA VAL A 210 -22.01 -14.78 2.74
C VAL A 210 -20.95 -13.81 2.22
N GLU A 211 -19.89 -13.60 3.02
CA GLU A 211 -18.80 -12.68 2.68
C GLU A 211 -17.54 -13.45 2.29
N LEU A 212 -16.99 -13.13 1.12
CA LEU A 212 -15.74 -13.68 0.60
C LEU A 212 -14.74 -12.53 0.49
N LEU A 213 -13.80 -12.46 1.42
CA LEU A 213 -12.78 -11.42 1.48
C LEU A 213 -11.40 -12.02 1.21
N ALA A 214 -10.63 -11.39 0.35
CA ALA A 214 -9.21 -11.68 0.16
C ALA A 214 -8.43 -10.38 0.02
N GLN A 215 -7.22 -10.32 0.55
CA GLN A 215 -6.37 -9.13 0.46
C GLN A 215 -5.88 -8.87 -0.97
N GLN A 216 -5.56 -9.93 -1.71
CA GLN A 216 -5.01 -9.83 -3.06
C GLN A 216 -6.05 -10.12 -4.13
N LYS A 217 -6.73 -11.27 -4.05
CA LYS A 217 -7.50 -11.78 -5.17
C LYS A 217 -8.60 -12.73 -4.74
N VAL A 218 -9.79 -12.60 -5.34
CA VAL A 218 -10.87 -13.61 -5.29
C VAL A 218 -11.10 -14.13 -6.70
N VAL A 219 -11.16 -15.45 -6.87
CA VAL A 219 -11.47 -16.08 -8.16
C VAL A 219 -12.57 -17.10 -8.00
N LEU A 220 -13.63 -16.96 -8.79
CA LEU A 220 -14.72 -17.91 -8.89
C LEU A 220 -14.60 -18.64 -10.23
N HIS A 221 -14.40 -19.96 -10.18
CA HIS A 221 -14.27 -20.79 -11.37
C HIS A 221 -15.54 -21.61 -11.63
N GLY A 222 -15.94 -21.70 -12.90
CA GLY A 222 -16.95 -22.61 -13.39
C GLY A 222 -16.55 -23.17 -14.75
N ALA A 223 -16.00 -24.38 -14.77
CA ALA A 223 -15.40 -24.98 -15.97
C ALA A 223 -14.43 -23.99 -16.67
N GLU A 224 -14.73 -23.58 -17.91
CA GLU A 224 -13.92 -22.64 -18.69
C GLU A 224 -14.25 -21.17 -18.44
N SER A 225 -15.25 -20.88 -17.60
CA SER A 225 -15.63 -19.51 -17.23
C SER A 225 -15.06 -19.13 -15.86
N ARG A 226 -14.72 -17.87 -15.67
CA ARG A 226 -14.29 -17.35 -14.36
C ARG A 226 -14.68 -15.90 -14.13
N ILE A 227 -14.84 -15.56 -12.85
CA ILE A 227 -14.96 -14.20 -12.35
C ILE A 227 -13.76 -13.92 -11.45
N VAL A 228 -13.05 -12.83 -11.71
CA VAL A 228 -11.84 -12.45 -10.99
C VAL A 228 -12.01 -11.06 -10.39
N LEU A 229 -11.79 -10.94 -9.08
CA LEU A 229 -11.63 -9.66 -8.39
C LEU A 229 -10.15 -9.53 -8.03
N ASP A 230 -9.46 -8.55 -8.61
CA ASP A 230 -8.01 -8.35 -8.48
C ASP A 230 -7.70 -6.86 -8.39
N GLY A 231 -7.43 -6.39 -7.17
CA GLY A 231 -7.30 -4.95 -6.88
C GLY A 231 -8.55 -4.15 -7.26
N GLY A 232 -8.39 -3.14 -8.13
CA GLY A 232 -9.48 -2.30 -8.63
C GLY A 232 -10.24 -2.87 -9.84
N THR A 233 -9.87 -4.07 -10.31
CA THR A 233 -10.40 -4.67 -11.55
C THR A 233 -11.32 -5.85 -11.25
N ILE A 234 -12.46 -5.88 -11.93
CA ILE A 234 -13.36 -7.04 -11.97
C ILE A 234 -13.35 -7.57 -13.41
N THR A 235 -12.95 -8.84 -13.59
CA THR A 235 -12.88 -9.48 -14.91
C THR A 235 -13.88 -10.64 -14.98
N PHE A 236 -14.72 -10.62 -16.00
CA PHE A 236 -15.58 -11.74 -16.39
C PHE A 236 -15.01 -12.38 -17.65
N GLU A 237 -14.61 -13.64 -17.59
CA GLU A 237 -14.08 -14.38 -18.75
C GLU A 237 -14.94 -15.61 -19.03
N THR A 238 -15.39 -15.77 -20.26
CA THR A 238 -16.10 -16.96 -20.73
C THR A 238 -15.87 -17.15 -22.24
N PRO A 239 -15.64 -18.38 -22.74
CA PRO A 239 -15.59 -18.65 -24.17
C PRO A 239 -16.98 -18.63 -24.83
N GLY A 240 -18.04 -18.75 -24.01
CA GLY A 240 -19.43 -18.78 -24.47
C GLY A 240 -20.07 -17.39 -24.48
N ILE A 241 -21.39 -17.39 -24.26
CA ILE A 241 -22.18 -16.16 -24.20
C ILE A 241 -22.16 -15.62 -22.77
N PHE A 242 -21.75 -14.36 -22.60
CA PHE A 242 -22.02 -13.60 -21.39
C PHE A 242 -23.40 -12.95 -21.50
N GLU A 243 -24.39 -13.51 -20.82
CA GLU A 243 -25.77 -13.02 -20.84
C GLU A 243 -26.11 -12.31 -19.52
N VAL A 244 -26.53 -11.04 -19.60
CA VAL A 244 -26.95 -10.25 -18.43
C VAL A 244 -28.44 -9.95 -18.57
N LYS A 245 -29.26 -10.42 -17.61
CA LYS A 245 -30.71 -10.22 -17.59
C LYS A 245 -31.10 -9.26 -16.46
N GLY A 246 -31.79 -8.17 -16.79
CA GLY A 246 -32.30 -7.20 -15.83
C GLY A 246 -33.23 -6.18 -16.47
N ALA A 247 -34.00 -5.45 -15.66
CA ALA A 247 -34.88 -4.37 -16.14
C ALA A 247 -34.09 -3.14 -16.65
N GLY A 248 -32.81 -3.02 -16.28
CA GLY A 248 -31.90 -1.99 -16.78
C GLY A 248 -30.44 -2.36 -16.49
N HIS A 249 -29.53 -1.85 -17.32
CA HIS A 249 -28.07 -2.01 -17.16
C HIS A 249 -27.39 -0.63 -17.14
N PRO A 250 -27.71 0.24 -16.17
CA PRO A 250 -27.11 1.57 -16.11
C PRO A 250 -25.62 1.46 -15.72
N PHE A 251 -24.75 1.68 -16.68
CA PHE A 251 -23.34 1.96 -16.42
C PHE A 251 -23.20 3.46 -16.14
N SER A 252 -23.28 3.84 -14.87
CA SER A 252 -23.04 5.23 -14.47
C SER A 252 -21.59 5.60 -14.76
N ALA A 253 -21.33 6.88 -15.02
CA ALA A 253 -19.96 7.37 -15.13
C ALA A 253 -19.17 6.96 -13.87
N GLY A 254 -17.92 6.55 -14.05
CA GLY A 254 -17.03 6.29 -12.93
C GLY A 254 -16.98 7.51 -12.02
N ALA A 255 -16.87 7.29 -10.71
CA ALA A 255 -16.70 8.39 -9.78
C ALA A 255 -15.42 9.16 -10.12
N SER A 256 -15.56 10.32 -10.77
CA SER A 256 -14.50 11.30 -10.89
C SER A 256 -14.56 12.19 -9.67
N ASN A 257 -13.58 12.11 -8.79
CA ASN A 257 -13.26 13.29 -8.01
C ASN A 257 -12.58 14.26 -8.97
N ALA A 258 -13.20 15.41 -9.22
CA ALA A 258 -12.47 16.52 -9.81
C ALA A 258 -11.24 16.76 -8.94
N ALA A 259 -10.06 16.95 -9.54
CA ALA A 259 -8.96 17.51 -8.78
C ALA A 259 -9.47 18.80 -8.13
N GLU A 260 -9.35 18.93 -6.80
CA GLU A 260 -9.53 20.21 -6.13
C GLU A 260 -8.38 21.11 -6.60
N ILE A 261 -8.57 21.76 -7.75
CA ILE A 261 -7.75 22.88 -8.17
C ILE A 261 -8.20 24.04 -7.27
N PRO A 262 -7.32 24.59 -6.41
CA PRO A 262 -7.66 25.79 -5.65
C PRO A 262 -8.13 26.87 -6.63
N ALA A 263 -9.26 27.52 -6.35
CA ALA A 263 -9.78 28.56 -7.22
C ALA A 263 -8.69 29.63 -7.45
N LEU A 264 -8.29 29.81 -8.71
CA LEU A 264 -7.54 30.99 -9.10
C LEU A 264 -8.43 32.22 -8.79
N PRO A 265 -7.86 33.31 -8.27
CA PRO A 265 -8.62 34.51 -7.96
C PRO A 265 -9.31 35.02 -9.25
N PHE A 266 -10.64 34.97 -9.27
CA PHE A 266 -11.45 35.56 -10.32
C PHE A 266 -11.79 37.01 -9.94
N GLY A 267 -11.46 37.95 -10.83
CA GLY A 267 -12.12 39.26 -10.90
C GLY A 267 -11.20 40.43 -11.25
N ALA A 268 -11.08 40.75 -12.54
CA ALA A 268 -11.26 42.10 -13.09
C ALA A 268 -10.72 42.20 -14.54
N VAL A 269 -11.56 41.92 -15.54
CA VAL A 269 -11.48 42.66 -16.82
C VAL A 269 -12.89 42.90 -17.33
N THR A 270 -13.49 44.02 -16.95
CA THR A 270 -14.49 44.70 -17.77
C THR A 270 -13.74 45.46 -18.85
N SER A 271 -13.78 44.98 -20.09
CA SER A 271 -13.24 45.75 -21.22
C SER A 271 -14.26 46.85 -21.57
N THR A 272 -14.07 48.03 -20.99
CA THR A 272 -14.60 49.29 -21.52
C THR A 272 -13.66 49.74 -22.63
N ASN A 273 -14.17 49.92 -23.85
CA ASN A 273 -13.42 50.53 -24.94
C ASN A 273 -13.05 51.96 -24.53
N ALA A 274 -11.80 52.16 -24.11
CA ALA A 274 -11.24 53.45 -23.79
C ALA A 274 -10.16 53.79 -24.82
N LEU A 275 -10.16 55.04 -25.30
CA LEU A 275 -9.06 55.60 -26.05
C LEU A 275 -8.11 56.25 -25.05
N GLU A 276 -6.88 55.76 -25.03
CA GLU A 276 -5.82 56.28 -24.18
C GLU A 276 -4.84 57.08 -25.02
N LEU A 277 -4.60 58.31 -24.62
CA LEU A 277 -3.63 59.21 -25.23
C LEU A 277 -2.40 59.24 -24.35
N TYR A 278 -1.23 58.98 -24.94
CA TYR A 278 0.06 59.19 -24.29
C TYR A 278 0.87 60.12 -25.19
N TYR A 279 1.29 61.26 -24.64
CA TYR A 279 2.21 62.16 -25.32
C TYR A 279 3.46 62.36 -24.48
N ARG A 280 4.59 61.92 -25.04
CA ARG A 280 5.90 61.88 -24.38
C ARG A 280 6.95 62.36 -25.37
N TYR A 281 8.01 62.95 -24.84
CA TYR A 281 9.23 63.23 -25.60
C TYR A 281 9.98 61.92 -25.90
N ASP A 282 10.96 61.97 -26.82
CA ASP A 282 11.80 60.82 -27.18
C ASP A 282 12.53 60.21 -25.98
N ASP A 283 12.81 61.00 -24.94
CA ASP A 283 13.41 60.56 -23.68
C ASP A 283 12.41 59.89 -22.71
N MET A 284 11.19 59.59 -23.20
CA MET A 284 10.07 59.00 -22.46
C MET A 284 9.51 59.87 -21.33
N LYS A 285 9.94 61.12 -21.16
CA LYS A 285 9.32 62.05 -20.22
C LYS A 285 7.96 62.52 -20.74
N PRO A 286 6.97 62.70 -19.86
CA PRO A 286 5.63 63.13 -20.27
C PRO A 286 5.64 64.59 -20.76
N VAL A 287 4.83 64.88 -21.78
CA VAL A 287 4.49 66.25 -22.18
C VAL A 287 3.33 66.72 -21.31
N VAL A 288 3.62 67.55 -20.29
CA VAL A 288 2.68 67.81 -19.20
C VAL A 288 1.71 68.93 -19.54
N GLY A 289 0.42 68.68 -19.30
CA GLY A 289 -0.61 69.72 -19.42
C GLY A 289 -0.90 70.19 -20.84
N ALA A 290 -0.31 69.54 -21.86
CA ALA A 290 -0.49 69.93 -23.25
C ALA A 290 -1.96 69.80 -23.66
N PRO A 291 -2.55 70.81 -24.32
CA PRO A 291 -3.90 70.69 -24.85
C PRO A 291 -3.90 69.67 -25.99
N TYR A 292 -4.94 68.86 -26.08
CA TYR A 292 -5.17 67.95 -27.20
C TYR A 292 -6.55 68.19 -27.80
N ARG A 293 -6.68 67.85 -29.10
CA ARG A 293 -7.94 67.79 -29.82
C ARG A 293 -8.01 66.49 -30.60
N ILE A 294 -9.12 65.78 -30.49
CA ILE A 294 -9.44 64.59 -31.28
C ILE A 294 -10.51 64.97 -32.28
N ALA A 295 -10.27 64.67 -33.56
CA ALA A 295 -11.28 64.72 -34.60
C ALA A 295 -11.71 63.28 -34.92
N PHE A 296 -12.93 62.92 -34.55
CA PHE A 296 -13.49 61.59 -34.79
C PHE A 296 -14.02 61.47 -36.22
N ALA A 297 -14.01 60.25 -36.75
CA ALA A 297 -14.45 59.95 -38.11
C ALA A 297 -15.94 60.23 -38.35
N ASP A 298 -16.75 60.33 -37.29
CA ASP A 298 -18.16 60.72 -37.35
C ASP A 298 -18.38 62.25 -37.48
N GLY A 299 -17.28 63.03 -37.49
CA GLY A 299 -17.28 64.48 -37.60
C GLY A 299 -17.36 65.21 -36.25
N THR A 300 -17.49 64.50 -35.12
CA THR A 300 -17.43 65.11 -33.79
C THR A 300 -16.00 65.40 -33.36
N THR A 301 -15.82 66.38 -32.48
CA THR A 301 -14.50 66.73 -31.94
C THR A 301 -14.53 66.80 -30.41
N LEU A 302 -13.47 66.31 -29.77
CA LEU A 302 -13.27 66.40 -28.33
C LEU A 302 -11.93 67.07 -28.06
N SER A 303 -11.91 68.04 -27.14
CA SER A 303 -10.68 68.69 -26.70
C SER A 303 -10.54 68.59 -25.19
N GLY A 304 -9.30 68.54 -24.71
CA GLY A 304 -8.95 68.54 -23.30
C GLY A 304 -7.48 68.86 -23.10
N ASN A 305 -6.98 68.73 -21.88
CA ASN A 305 -5.56 68.80 -21.60
C ASN A 305 -5.08 67.46 -21.05
N LEU A 306 -3.84 67.10 -21.36
CA LEU A 306 -3.16 65.97 -20.74
C LEU A 306 -2.89 66.25 -19.26
N ASP A 307 -2.75 65.21 -18.47
CA ASP A 307 -2.39 65.31 -17.06
C ASP A 307 -0.86 65.49 -16.86
N GLU A 308 -0.42 65.42 -15.60
CA GLU A 308 0.98 65.50 -15.19
C GLU A 308 1.85 64.33 -15.69
N GLN A 309 1.23 63.30 -16.26
CA GLN A 309 1.86 62.13 -16.86
C GLN A 309 1.76 62.15 -18.39
N GLY A 310 1.34 63.27 -18.99
CA GLY A 310 1.16 63.38 -20.43
C GLY A 310 0.08 62.44 -20.95
N TYR A 311 -0.91 62.13 -20.10
CA TYR A 311 -1.94 61.16 -20.37
C TYR A 311 -3.34 61.78 -20.38
N ALA A 312 -4.20 61.24 -21.22
CA ALA A 312 -5.64 61.44 -21.12
C ALA A 312 -6.39 60.17 -21.51
N ARG A 313 -7.50 59.92 -20.82
CA ARG A 313 -8.39 58.79 -21.09
C ARG A 313 -9.76 59.27 -21.52
N ILE A 314 -10.23 58.72 -22.63
CA ILE A 314 -11.56 58.95 -23.16
C ILE A 314 -12.30 57.62 -23.12
N ASP A 315 -13.23 57.48 -22.18
CA ASP A 315 -14.08 56.31 -22.10
C ASP A 315 -15.18 56.39 -23.16
N ASN A 316 -15.38 55.29 -23.90
CA ASN A 316 -16.37 55.14 -24.97
C ASN A 316 -16.29 56.21 -26.07
N PRO A 317 -15.16 56.30 -26.80
CA PRO A 317 -15.08 57.21 -27.94
C PRO A 317 -16.14 56.86 -29.00
N PRO A 318 -16.80 57.86 -29.61
CA PRO A 318 -17.92 57.62 -30.52
C PRO A 318 -17.49 56.94 -31.85
N ALA A 319 -16.23 57.11 -32.25
CA ALA A 319 -15.61 56.45 -33.40
C ALA A 319 -14.07 56.46 -33.24
N SER A 320 -13.33 55.91 -34.22
CA SER A 320 -11.90 56.19 -34.36
C SER A 320 -11.67 57.66 -34.75
N GLY A 321 -10.53 58.23 -34.39
CA GLY A 321 -10.23 59.63 -34.66
C GLY A 321 -8.74 59.94 -34.74
N THR A 322 -8.42 61.08 -35.32
CA THR A 322 -7.06 61.62 -35.39
C THR A 322 -6.85 62.58 -34.22
N VAL A 323 -5.73 62.42 -33.51
CA VAL A 323 -5.38 63.21 -32.34
C VAL A 323 -4.35 64.28 -32.72
N PHE A 324 -4.55 65.49 -32.23
CA PHE A 324 -3.66 66.64 -32.38
C PHE A 324 -3.22 67.08 -30.98
N PHE A 325 -1.92 67.21 -30.75
CA PHE A 325 -1.36 67.69 -29.48
C PHE A 325 -0.79 69.10 -29.62
N GLY A 326 -0.89 69.88 -28.55
CA GLY A 326 -0.22 71.17 -28.39
C GLY A 326 1.06 71.05 -27.56
N TYR A 327 1.62 72.19 -27.19
CA TYR A 327 2.89 72.27 -26.46
C TYR A 327 2.76 71.93 -24.97
N ASP A 328 3.87 71.49 -24.38
CA ASP A 328 4.01 71.32 -22.93
C ASP A 328 3.74 72.64 -22.21
N SER A 329 2.96 72.57 -21.14
CA SER A 329 2.58 73.74 -20.34
C SER A 329 3.66 74.18 -19.34
N ARG A 330 4.71 73.38 -19.14
CA ARG A 330 5.83 73.71 -18.26
C ARG A 330 6.77 74.71 -18.93
N GLU A 331 7.41 75.54 -18.12
CA GLU A 331 8.50 76.40 -18.61
C GLU A 331 9.67 75.54 -19.12
N PRO A 332 10.37 75.97 -20.19
CA PRO A 332 11.51 75.23 -20.73
C PRO A 332 12.56 74.98 -19.65
N PHE A 333 13.15 73.79 -19.67
CA PHE A 333 14.15 73.36 -18.70
C PHE A 333 15.32 74.34 -18.61
N SER A 334 15.79 74.62 -17.38
CA SER A 334 17.04 75.34 -17.15
C SER A 334 18.22 74.49 -17.62
N VAL A 335 19.12 75.08 -18.43
CA VAL A 335 20.41 74.46 -18.75
C VAL A 335 21.30 74.60 -17.52
N ASP A 336 21.85 73.50 -17.01
CA ASP A 336 22.84 73.56 -15.93
C ASP A 336 24.14 74.22 -16.44
N ASP A 337 24.57 75.29 -15.78
CA ASP A 337 25.79 76.01 -16.15
C ASP A 337 27.04 75.15 -15.87
N ARG A 338 27.81 74.84 -16.92
CA ARG A 338 29.08 74.10 -16.82
C ARG A 338 30.05 74.84 -15.90
N ALA A 339 30.71 74.11 -14.99
CA ALA A 339 31.70 74.70 -14.09
C ALA A 339 32.83 75.42 -14.87
N PRO A 340 33.28 76.60 -14.42
CA PRO A 340 34.27 77.40 -15.15
C PRO A 340 35.63 76.71 -15.26
N ASN A 341 36.28 76.84 -16.43
CA ASN A 341 37.60 76.25 -16.70
C ASN A 341 38.68 76.78 -15.73
N THR A 342 39.26 75.87 -14.95
CA THR A 342 40.24 76.14 -13.90
C THR A 342 41.65 76.49 -14.42
N LEU A 343 41.98 76.18 -15.69
CA LEU A 343 43.22 76.61 -16.35
C LEU A 343 43.16 78.04 -16.88
N LYS A 344 41.96 78.61 -17.05
CA LYS A 344 41.79 79.95 -17.61
C LYS A 344 42.37 81.00 -16.64
N GLY A 345 43.55 81.50 -16.96
CA GLY A 345 44.28 82.50 -16.15
C GLY A 345 45.34 81.92 -15.20
N PHE A 346 45.59 80.60 -15.24
CA PHE A 346 46.67 79.96 -14.47
C PHE A 346 48.03 80.16 -15.14
N ALA A 347 49.03 80.64 -14.38
CA ALA A 347 50.41 80.85 -14.87
C ALA A 347 51.37 79.93 -14.10
N PRO A 348 51.82 78.80 -14.69
CA PRO A 348 52.63 77.81 -13.99
C PRO A 348 54.04 78.33 -13.68
N ALA A 349 54.54 78.05 -12.47
CA ALA A 349 55.88 78.47 -12.05
C ALA A 349 57.00 77.52 -12.54
N SER A 350 56.65 76.33 -13.02
CA SER A 350 57.57 75.33 -13.57
C SER A 350 56.85 74.37 -14.54
N PRO A 351 57.57 73.58 -15.35
CA PRO A 351 56.96 72.53 -16.18
C PRO A 351 56.20 71.47 -15.37
N GLU A 352 56.67 71.15 -14.16
CA GLU A 352 55.99 70.22 -13.26
C GLU A 352 54.66 70.80 -12.75
N ASP A 353 54.63 72.10 -12.47
CA ASP A 353 53.42 72.82 -12.04
C ASP A 353 52.40 72.95 -13.18
N ALA A 354 52.88 73.14 -14.41
CA ALA A 354 52.04 73.11 -15.62
C ALA A 354 51.39 71.74 -15.82
N LYS A 355 52.18 70.65 -15.67
CA LYS A 355 51.67 69.30 -15.81
C LYS A 355 50.65 68.96 -14.74
N ALA A 356 50.93 69.30 -13.48
CA ALA A 356 50.01 69.07 -12.38
C ALA A 356 48.68 69.83 -12.54
N ALA A 357 48.70 71.05 -13.11
CA ALA A 357 47.48 71.79 -13.40
C ALA A 357 46.69 71.17 -14.56
N LEU A 358 47.37 70.71 -15.61
CA LEU A 358 46.73 70.02 -16.73
C LEU A 358 46.07 68.71 -16.27
N ASP A 359 46.77 67.91 -15.46
CA ASP A 359 46.24 66.64 -14.92
C ASP A 359 44.97 66.89 -14.07
N ARG A 360 44.92 67.97 -13.30
CA ARG A 360 43.72 68.37 -12.54
C ARG A 360 42.55 68.76 -13.44
N TYR A 361 42.82 69.52 -14.50
CA TYR A 361 41.77 69.92 -15.45
C TYR A 361 41.21 68.72 -16.21
N ILE A 362 42.08 67.83 -16.69
CA ILE A 362 41.67 66.58 -17.35
C ILE A 362 40.82 65.73 -16.40
N ALA A 363 41.22 65.61 -15.13
CA ALA A 363 40.43 64.88 -14.14
C ALA A 363 39.05 65.51 -13.91
N GLN A 364 38.96 66.84 -13.82
CA GLN A 364 37.69 67.56 -13.67
C GLN A 364 36.79 67.40 -14.90
N GLU A 365 37.36 67.46 -16.11
CA GLU A 365 36.61 67.26 -17.35
C GLU A 365 36.10 65.83 -17.48
N LYS A 366 36.94 64.86 -17.10
CA LYS A 366 36.54 63.46 -17.06
C LYS A 366 35.40 63.19 -16.08
N GLU A 367 35.48 63.72 -14.85
CA GLU A 367 34.42 63.59 -13.84
C GLU A 367 33.10 64.20 -14.35
N TYR A 368 33.15 65.38 -14.98
CA TYR A 368 31.98 65.98 -15.60
C TYR A 368 31.38 65.09 -16.70
N LEU A 369 32.22 64.49 -17.56
CA LEU A 369 31.75 63.59 -18.61
C LEU A 369 31.12 62.33 -18.01
N GLU A 370 31.78 61.68 -17.05
CA GLU A 370 31.29 60.47 -16.39
C GLU A 370 29.97 60.69 -15.61
N ASP A 371 29.76 61.89 -15.05
CA ASP A 371 28.51 62.23 -14.35
C ASP A 371 27.34 62.58 -15.29
N ASN A 372 27.61 63.02 -16.53
CA ASN A 372 26.58 63.57 -17.42
C ASN A 372 26.34 62.76 -18.71
N TYR A 373 27.26 61.88 -19.09
CA TYR A 373 27.20 61.09 -20.33
C TYR A 373 27.42 59.62 -20.04
N PHE A 374 26.87 58.74 -20.88
CA PHE A 374 27.07 57.30 -20.73
C PHE A 374 28.47 56.86 -21.22
N PRO A 375 29.04 55.76 -20.70
CA PRO A 375 30.40 55.34 -21.02
C PRO A 375 30.69 55.14 -22.52
N ASP A 376 29.69 54.71 -23.30
CA ASP A 376 29.76 54.54 -24.74
C ASP A 376 29.72 55.87 -25.50
N GLU A 377 28.96 56.86 -25.02
CA GLU A 377 28.97 58.22 -25.58
C GLU A 377 30.30 58.93 -25.32
N ILE A 378 30.87 58.77 -24.11
CA ILE A 378 32.21 59.30 -23.77
C ILE A 378 33.27 58.66 -24.68
N ALA A 379 33.20 57.34 -24.88
CA ALA A 379 34.10 56.64 -25.78
C ALA A 379 33.99 57.14 -27.23
N ALA A 380 32.78 57.42 -27.72
CA ALA A 380 32.58 58.02 -29.05
C ALA A 380 33.13 59.45 -29.17
N MET A 381 33.07 60.24 -28.08
CA MET A 381 33.66 61.59 -28.04
C MET A 381 35.20 61.55 -28.06
N ASP A 382 35.80 60.58 -27.38
CA ASP A 382 37.25 60.35 -27.41
C ASP A 382 37.71 59.75 -28.76
N GLU A 383 36.95 58.84 -29.36
CA GLU A 383 37.25 58.23 -30.67
C GLU A 383 37.07 59.22 -31.84
N GLY A 384 36.23 60.25 -31.70
CA GLY A 384 35.98 61.28 -32.72
C GLY A 384 37.04 62.38 -32.85
N LEU A 385 38.15 62.29 -32.11
CA LEU A 385 39.24 63.28 -32.13
C LEU A 385 40.48 62.85 -32.92
N ASP A 386 40.53 61.60 -33.39
CA ASP A 386 41.61 61.06 -34.21
C ASP A 386 41.22 61.05 -35.69
N GLU A 387 41.28 62.21 -36.36
CA GLU A 387 41.75 62.38 -37.76
C GLU A 387 41.47 63.82 -38.25
N PHE A 388 42.34 64.75 -37.86
CA PHE A 388 42.69 65.88 -38.72
C PHE A 388 44.14 65.67 -39.19
N GLU A 389 44.30 65.58 -40.53
CA GLU A 389 45.52 65.34 -41.34
C GLU A 389 45.86 63.84 -41.56
N ASP A 390 45.90 63.27 -42.78
CA ASP A 390 46.04 63.84 -44.13
C ASP A 390 45.48 62.94 -45.27
N MET A 391 44.59 63.54 -46.09
CA MET A 391 44.63 63.60 -47.57
C MET A 391 44.95 62.35 -48.44
N ILE A 392 44.10 62.14 -49.48
CA ILE A 392 44.39 61.66 -50.87
C ILE A 392 43.99 60.20 -51.24
N ASN A 393 43.11 60.09 -52.27
CA ASN A 393 42.95 58.98 -53.26
C ASN A 393 42.33 57.64 -52.78
N ASP A 394 41.47 56.89 -53.48
CA ASP A 394 41.08 56.81 -54.90
C ASP A 394 39.62 56.27 -55.00
N TYR A 395 38.91 56.71 -56.03
CA TYR A 395 37.68 56.10 -56.55
C TYR A 395 38.05 54.93 -57.47
N GLU A 396 37.40 53.77 -57.34
CA GLU A 396 37.26 52.82 -58.46
C GLU A 396 35.92 52.07 -58.39
N TYR A 397 35.28 51.90 -59.55
CA TYR A 397 33.92 51.43 -59.78
C TYR A 397 33.97 50.22 -60.73
N GLU A 398 33.16 49.18 -60.50
CA GLU A 398 32.68 48.17 -61.49
C GLU A 398 31.84 47.12 -60.72
N GLY A 399 30.64 46.65 -61.07
CA GLY A 399 29.68 46.88 -62.15
C GLY A 399 28.45 45.93 -61.98
N GLU A 400 27.23 46.46 -62.18
CA GLU A 400 26.06 45.99 -62.96
C GLU A 400 25.69 44.47 -63.13
N VAL A 401 24.44 43.95 -63.15
CA VAL A 401 23.01 44.31 -62.86
C VAL A 401 22.21 42.98 -62.76
N GLU A 402 21.11 42.96 -62.00
CA GLU A 402 19.75 42.43 -62.32
C GLU A 402 19.03 41.62 -61.23
N THR A 403 17.85 42.14 -60.87
CA THR A 403 16.80 41.72 -59.92
C THR A 403 15.88 40.64 -60.52
N PRO A 404 15.00 39.89 -59.78
CA PRO A 404 13.68 40.45 -59.41
C PRO A 404 12.82 39.81 -58.26
N VAL A 405 11.93 40.68 -57.73
CA VAL A 405 10.57 40.55 -57.10
C VAL A 405 10.32 40.06 -55.66
N MET A 406 9.33 40.75 -55.06
CA MET A 406 8.44 40.48 -53.92
C MET A 406 9.05 40.90 -52.57
N ASP A 407 8.40 41.52 -51.62
CA ASP A 407 7.07 42.13 -51.40
C ASP A 407 7.27 42.84 -50.02
N GLU A 408 6.62 43.97 -49.75
CA GLU A 408 5.85 44.19 -48.50
C GLU A 408 5.44 45.65 -48.28
N ASP A 409 4.21 45.73 -47.79
CA ASP A 409 3.33 46.85 -47.53
C ASP A 409 3.79 47.80 -46.41
N SER A 410 3.20 48.99 -46.49
CA SER A 410 2.85 49.90 -45.38
C SER A 410 3.95 50.83 -44.82
N SER A 411 4.14 51.95 -45.52
CA SER A 411 4.53 53.21 -44.90
C SER A 411 3.28 53.90 -44.32
N ASP A 412 3.08 53.85 -43.00
CA ASP A 412 2.22 54.81 -42.29
C ASP A 412 3.14 55.85 -41.62
N ASP A 413 3.53 56.85 -42.41
CA ASP A 413 4.21 58.06 -41.92
C ASP A 413 3.19 58.91 -41.12
N HIS A 414 3.29 58.91 -39.80
CA HIS A 414 2.59 59.90 -38.98
C HIS A 414 3.35 61.23 -39.00
N LYS A 415 2.86 62.19 -39.79
CA LYS A 415 3.32 63.59 -39.76
C LYS A 415 2.76 64.31 -38.53
N GLU A 416 3.63 64.75 -37.62
CA GLU A 416 3.29 65.71 -36.59
C GLU A 416 3.02 67.09 -37.22
N ILE A 417 1.85 67.68 -36.94
CA ILE A 417 1.51 69.04 -37.36
C ILE A 417 1.18 69.84 -36.10
N MET A 418 2.05 70.79 -35.77
CA MET A 418 1.92 71.70 -34.62
C MET A 418 0.77 72.70 -34.82
N LEU A 419 -0.04 72.91 -33.78
CA LEU A 419 -1.04 73.98 -33.74
C LEU A 419 -0.34 75.33 -33.45
N GLY A 420 -0.15 76.15 -34.49
CA GLY A 420 0.34 77.53 -34.35
C GLY A 420 -0.77 78.52 -33.99
N GLU A 421 -0.48 79.46 -33.10
CA GLU A 421 -1.33 80.63 -32.82
C GLU A 421 -1.25 81.66 -33.97
N ALA A 422 -2.38 82.35 -34.20
CA ALA A 422 -2.64 83.49 -35.11
C ALA A 422 -3.15 83.19 -36.54
N SER A 423 -4.48 83.25 -36.72
CA SER A 423 -5.10 84.22 -37.63
C SER A 423 -6.58 84.38 -37.31
N ALA A 424 -6.88 85.52 -36.69
CA ALA A 424 -8.21 86.11 -36.70
C ALA A 424 -8.51 86.70 -38.09
N GLU A 425 -9.79 86.66 -38.47
CA GLU A 425 -10.50 87.53 -39.42
C GLU A 425 -9.93 87.72 -40.84
N GLU A 426 -10.67 87.20 -41.84
CA GLU A 426 -11.50 88.03 -42.73
C GLU A 426 -12.38 87.14 -43.62
N GLY A 427 -13.68 87.43 -43.67
CA GLY A 427 -14.67 86.68 -44.45
C GLY A 427 -14.91 87.23 -45.85
N ALA A 428 -15.48 86.40 -46.72
CA ALA A 428 -16.40 86.82 -47.79
C ALA A 428 -17.04 85.59 -48.46
N ALA A 429 -18.37 85.64 -48.54
CA ALA A 429 -19.31 84.95 -49.45
C ALA A 429 -19.44 83.42 -49.38
#